data_AF-A0A5U9GIQ7-F1
#
_entry.id   AF-A0A5U9GIQ7-F1
#
_cell.length_a   1.000
_cell.length_b   1.000
_cell.length_c   1.000
_cell.angle_alpha   90.00
_cell.angle_beta   90.00
_cell.angle_gamma   90.00
#
_symmetry.space_group_name_H-M   'P 1'
#
loop_
_entity.id
_entity.type
_entity.pdbx_description
1 polymer ?
#
loop_
_entity_poly.entity_id
_entity_poly.type
_entity_poly.pdbx_seq_one_letter_code
_entity_poly.pdbx_strand_id
1 'polypeptide(L)'
;MADLRKAARGLMCTVRIPGHCNHNPETSVLAHYRLAGTCGTATKPNDMQAAIACSSCHDIVDGRVKIDDFTKTEIRLMHAEGVFRTQEIWREKGIL
;
A
#
# COMPACT_ATOMS: atom_id res chain seq x y z
N MET A 1 9.62 17.34 7.62
CA MET A 1 8.59 16.35 7.23
C MET A 1 9.22 14.97 7.23
N ALA A 2 8.59 13.96 7.84
CA ALA A 2 9.15 12.61 7.87
C ALA A 2 9.18 11.99 6.46
N ASP A 3 10.25 11.24 6.13
CA ASP A 3 10.30 10.47 4.88
C ASP A 3 9.48 9.19 5.05
N LEU A 4 8.20 9.23 4.67
CA LEU A 4 7.25 8.13 4.85
C LEU A 4 7.69 6.84 4.15
N ARG A 5 8.44 6.95 3.05
CA ARG A 5 8.96 5.77 2.33
C ARG A 5 10.01 5.04 3.16
N LYS A 6 10.83 5.78 3.92
CA LYS A 6 11.76 5.20 4.89
C LYS A 6 11.03 4.68 6.12
N ALA A 7 10.04 5.42 6.62
CA ALA A 7 9.26 5.04 7.79
C ALA A 7 8.44 3.75 7.59
N ALA A 8 8.06 3.43 6.34
CA ALA A 8 7.34 2.20 6.00
C ALA A 8 8.19 0.93 6.07
N ARG A 9 9.52 1.03 6.01
CA ARG A 9 10.43 -0.14 6.01
C ARG A 9 10.35 -0.86 7.35
N GLY A 10 10.26 -2.19 7.32
CA GLY A 10 10.20 -3.01 8.53
C GLY A 10 8.83 -2.96 9.25
N LEU A 11 7.81 -2.32 8.67
CA LEU A 11 6.45 -2.33 9.19
C LEU A 11 5.61 -3.44 8.53
N MET A 12 4.59 -3.91 9.25
CA MET A 12 3.71 -4.96 8.76
C MET A 12 2.84 -4.48 7.59
N CYS A 13 2.60 -5.38 6.63
CA CYS A 13 1.70 -5.12 5.51
C CYS A 13 0.29 -4.74 6.01
N THR A 14 -0.25 -3.64 5.47
CA THR A 14 -1.60 -3.15 5.77
C THR A 14 -2.62 -3.51 4.69
N VAL A 15 -2.17 -3.90 3.49
CA VAL A 15 -3.03 -4.37 2.39
C VAL A 15 -3.63 -5.74 2.67
N ARG A 16 -2.79 -6.71 3.08
CA ARG A 16 -3.20 -8.04 3.59
C ARG A 16 -4.13 -8.83 2.65
N ILE A 17 -3.78 -8.92 1.35
CA ILE A 17 -4.54 -9.74 0.39
C ILE A 17 -4.57 -11.20 0.88
N PRO A 18 -5.75 -11.79 1.16
CA PRO A 18 -5.85 -13.15 1.69
C PRO A 18 -5.23 -14.17 0.75
N GLY A 19 -4.52 -15.16 1.28
CA GLY A 19 -3.82 -16.19 0.50
C GLY A 19 -2.54 -15.73 -0.21
N HIS A 20 -2.37 -14.43 -0.44
CA HIS A 20 -1.24 -13.87 -1.22
C HIS A 20 -0.25 -13.06 -0.38
N CYS A 21 -0.70 -12.44 0.71
CA CYS A 21 0.16 -11.66 1.59
C CYS A 21 1.25 -12.55 2.21
N ASN A 22 2.52 -12.19 2.01
CA ASN A 22 3.66 -12.93 2.57
C ASN A 22 3.94 -12.60 4.04
N HIS A 23 3.29 -11.58 4.61
CA HIS A 23 3.44 -11.11 5.99
C HIS A 23 4.89 -10.79 6.42
N ASN A 24 5.82 -10.60 5.48
CA ASN A 24 7.21 -10.32 5.79
C ASN A 24 7.47 -8.80 5.80
N PRO A 25 7.66 -8.18 6.99
CA PRO A 25 7.89 -6.73 7.11
C PRO A 25 9.19 -6.24 6.48
N GLU A 26 10.19 -7.12 6.30
CA GLU A 26 11.45 -6.76 5.63
C GLU A 26 11.25 -6.41 4.15
N THR A 27 10.17 -6.93 3.56
CA THR A 27 9.80 -6.67 2.16
C THR A 27 8.85 -5.49 2.01
N SER A 28 8.44 -4.86 3.12
CA SER A 28 7.44 -3.79 3.09
C SER A 28 7.99 -2.49 2.53
N VAL A 29 7.20 -1.90 1.63
CA VAL A 29 7.44 -0.60 1.03
C VAL A 29 6.18 0.25 1.10
N LEU A 30 6.32 1.55 0.86
CA LEU A 30 5.18 2.45 0.73
C LEU A 30 4.63 2.40 -0.70
N ALA A 31 3.55 1.65 -0.92
CA ALA A 31 2.91 1.43 -2.21
C ALA A 31 1.77 2.45 -2.44
N HIS A 32 1.99 3.37 -3.38
CA HIS A 32 1.02 4.43 -3.69
C HIS A 32 -0.27 3.90 -4.32
N TYR A 33 -1.40 4.33 -3.78
CA TYR A 33 -2.71 4.04 -4.35
C TYR A 33 -2.96 4.94 -5.57
N ARG A 34 -3.29 4.34 -6.72
CA ARG A 34 -3.53 5.07 -7.97
C ARG A 34 -5.01 5.43 -8.12
N LEU A 35 -5.35 6.67 -7.76
CA LEU A 35 -6.69 7.23 -7.90
C LEU A 35 -6.73 8.33 -8.98
N ALA A 36 -7.69 8.25 -9.90
CA ALA A 36 -7.89 9.29 -10.90
C ALA A 36 -8.10 10.66 -10.25
N GLY A 37 -7.46 11.70 -10.79
CA GLY A 37 -7.47 13.05 -10.21
C GLY A 37 -6.33 13.33 -9.24
N THR A 38 -5.69 12.31 -8.66
CA THR A 38 -4.54 12.46 -7.75
C THR A 38 -3.30 11.67 -8.18
N CYS A 39 -3.38 10.97 -9.31
CA CYS A 39 -2.28 10.24 -9.93
C CYS A 39 -2.36 10.31 -11.47
N GLY A 40 -1.22 10.14 -12.15
CA GLY A 40 -1.17 10.14 -13.61
C GLY A 40 0.24 10.15 -14.16
N THR A 41 0.37 10.29 -15.48
CA THR A 41 1.66 10.51 -16.14
C THR A 41 2.31 11.77 -15.58
N ALA A 42 3.55 11.66 -15.11
CA ALA A 42 4.29 12.72 -14.41
C ALA A 42 3.68 13.22 -13.08
N THR A 43 2.57 12.64 -12.62
CA THR A 43 1.91 13.01 -11.36
C THR A 43 2.07 11.90 -10.33
N LYS A 44 3.06 12.05 -9.46
CA LYS A 44 3.27 11.15 -8.32
C LYS A 44 2.15 11.39 -7.28
N PRO A 45 1.45 10.34 -6.81
CA PRO A 45 0.53 10.47 -5.68
C PRO A 45 1.22 10.99 -4.42
N ASN A 46 0.47 11.67 -3.57
CA ASN A 46 0.94 12.06 -2.25
C ASN A 46 1.31 10.81 -1.43
N ASP A 47 2.36 10.87 -0.60
CA ASP A 47 2.78 9.74 0.23
C ASP A 47 1.72 9.35 1.30
N MET A 48 0.76 10.23 1.63
CA MET A 48 -0.43 9.92 2.43
C MET A 48 -1.50 9.13 1.66
N GLN A 49 -1.41 9.07 0.34
CA GLN A 49 -2.22 8.22 -0.53
C GLN A 49 -1.44 6.93 -0.86
N ALA A 50 -0.98 6.23 0.17
CA ALA A 50 -0.20 5.00 0.03
C ALA A 50 -0.42 4.06 1.21
N ALA A 51 -0.22 2.77 0.95
CA ALA A 51 -0.29 1.71 1.93
C ALA A 51 1.11 1.11 2.17
N ILE A 52 1.39 0.70 3.40
CA ILE A 52 2.53 -0.20 3.68
C ILE A 52 2.19 -1.56 3.09
N ALA A 53 2.89 -1.98 2.04
CA ALA A 53 2.64 -3.23 1.34
C ALA A 53 3.92 -4.08 1.33
N CYS A 54 3.80 -5.35 1.73
CA CYS A 54 4.85 -6.32 1.46
C CYS A 54 5.01 -6.57 -0.04
N SER A 55 6.14 -7.15 -0.47
CA SER A 55 6.44 -7.32 -1.89
C SER A 55 5.33 -8.03 -2.67
N SER A 56 4.79 -9.13 -2.14
CA SER A 56 3.71 -9.88 -2.79
C SER A 56 2.43 -9.04 -2.98
N CYS A 57 1.97 -8.36 -1.94
CA CYS A 57 0.81 -7.49 -2.05
C CYS A 57 1.08 -6.31 -3.00
N HIS A 58 2.28 -5.74 -2.95
CA HIS A 58 2.68 -4.64 -3.81
C HIS A 58 2.62 -5.02 -5.29
N ASP A 59 3.17 -6.18 -5.65
CA ASP A 59 3.17 -6.66 -7.04
C ASP A 59 1.75 -6.91 -7.56
N ILE A 60 0.83 -7.38 -6.71
CA ILE A 60 -0.57 -7.63 -7.07
C ILE A 60 -1.34 -6.31 -7.22
N VAL A 61 -1.23 -5.36 -6.28
CA VAL A 61 -1.97 -4.08 -6.38
C VAL A 61 -1.47 -3.20 -7.53
N ASP A 62 -0.19 -3.33 -7.90
CA ASP A 62 0.37 -2.69 -9.10
C ASP A 62 -0.02 -3.41 -10.40
N GLY A 63 -0.62 -4.60 -10.31
CA GLY A 63 -0.99 -5.44 -11.46
C GLY A 63 0.20 -6.08 -12.18
N ARG A 64 1.37 -6.19 -11.52
CA ARG A 64 2.55 -6.91 -12.04
C ARG A 64 2.34 -8.42 -11.98
N VAL A 65 1.64 -8.87 -10.94
CA VAL A 65 1.15 -10.24 -10.78
C VAL A 65 -0.36 -10.23 -10.90
N LYS A 66 -0.90 -11.13 -11.72
CA LYS A 66 -2.35 -11.35 -11.83
C LYS A 66 -2.72 -12.58 -11.01
N ILE A 67 -3.83 -12.48 -10.30
CA ILE A 67 -4.40 -13.54 -9.47
C ILE A 67 -5.87 -13.70 -9.85
N ASP A 68 -6.39 -14.92 -9.75
CA ASP A 68 -7.77 -15.23 -10.15
C ASP A 68 -8.74 -15.26 -8.95
N ASP A 69 -8.22 -15.27 -7.71
CA ASP A 69 -9.02 -15.36 -6.48
C ASP A 69 -9.85 -14.10 -6.20
N PHE A 70 -9.44 -12.95 -6.74
CA PHE A 70 -10.08 -11.65 -6.48
C PHE A 70 -10.16 -10.82 -7.75
N THR A 71 -11.28 -10.11 -7.90
CA THR A 71 -11.47 -9.10 -8.93
C THR A 71 -10.54 -7.91 -8.72
N LYS A 72 -10.28 -7.16 -9.80
CA LYS A 72 -9.54 -5.89 -9.72
C LYS A 72 -10.17 -4.90 -8.73
N THR A 73 -11.49 -4.90 -8.61
CA THR A 73 -12.22 -4.04 -7.67
C THR A 73 -11.95 -4.44 -6.22
N GLU A 74 -11.96 -5.73 -5.91
CA GLU A 74 -11.63 -6.23 -4.56
C GLU A 74 -10.17 -5.96 -4.20
N ILE A 75 -9.23 -6.21 -5.11
CA ILE A 75 -7.81 -5.86 -4.91
C ILE A 75 -7.64 -4.37 -4.63
N ARG A 76 -8.34 -3.52 -5.39
CA ARG A 76 -8.32 -2.07 -5.20
C ARG A 76 -8.95 -1.66 -3.85
N LEU A 77 -10.02 -2.32 -3.41
CA LEU A 77 -10.62 -2.09 -2.09
C LEU A 77 -9.64 -2.46 -0.98
N MET A 78 -8.99 -3.62 -1.05
CA MET A 78 -7.96 -4.04 -0.09
C MET A 78 -6.79 -3.05 -0.02
N HIS A 79 -6.36 -2.50 -1.17
CA HIS A 79 -5.34 -1.45 -1.19
C HIS A 79 -5.84 -0.17 -0.51
N ALA A 80 -7.07 0.27 -0.77
CA ALA A 80 -7.66 1.45 -0.14
C ALA A 80 -7.79 1.29 1.38
N GLU A 81 -8.23 0.13 1.86
CA GLU A 81 -8.25 -0.18 3.29
C GLU A 81 -6.83 -0.19 3.89
N GLY A 82 -5.84 -0.69 3.14
CA GLY A 82 -4.43 -0.59 3.49
C GLY A 82 -3.95 0.85 3.65
N VAL A 83 -4.43 1.79 2.82
CA VAL A 83 -4.14 3.22 2.98
C VAL A 83 -4.70 3.73 4.30
N PHE A 84 -5.96 3.43 4.64
CA PHE A 84 -6.57 3.89 5.90
C PHE A 84 -5.85 3.34 7.13
N ARG A 85 -5.48 2.06 7.13
CA ARG A 85 -4.68 1.45 8.20
C ARG A 85 -3.28 2.08 8.31
N THR A 86 -2.66 2.41 7.18
CA THR A 86 -1.35 3.08 7.15
C THR A 86 -1.42 4.48 7.72
N GLN A 87 -2.48 5.23 7.42
CA GLN A 87 -2.71 6.55 8.01
C GLN A 87 -2.94 6.47 9.51
N GLU A 88 -3.60 5.43 10.03
CA GLU A 88 -3.71 5.21 11.47
C GLU A 88 -2.34 5.01 12.12
N ILE A 89 -1.48 4.18 11.53
CA ILE A 89 -0.09 4.00 12.01
C ILE A 89 0.66 5.34 12.03
N TRP A 90 0.41 6.23 11.06
CA TRP A 90 1.00 7.57 11.05
C TRP A 90 0.46 8.47 12.15
N ARG A 91 -0.83 8.41 12.48
CA ARG A 91 -1.42 9.11 13.64
C ARG A 91 -0.81 8.63 14.95
N GLU A 92 -0.74 7.31 15.14
CA GLU A 92 -0.14 6.69 16.34
C GLU A 92 1.34 7.07 16.51
N LYS A 93 2.08 7.24 15.41
CA LYS A 93 3.48 7.67 15.41
C LYS A 93 3.67 9.19 15.48
N GLY A 94 2.61 9.98 15.49
CA GLY A 94 2.67 11.46 15.49
C GLY A 94 3.28 12.05 14.21
N ILE A 95 3.14 11.35 13.07
CA ILE A 95 3.66 11.80 11.76
C ILE A 95 2.58 12.56 10.97
N LEU A 96 1.30 12.16 11.15
CA LEU A 96 0.12 12.82 10.61
C LEU A 96 -0.55 13.68 11.68
#